data_AF-A0A957ZDB6-F1
#
_entry.id   AF-A0A957ZDB6-F1
#
_cell.length_a   1.000
_cell.length_b   1.000
_cell.length_c   1.000
_cell.angle_alpha   90.00
_cell.angle_beta   90.00
_cell.angle_gamma   90.00
#
_symmetry.space_group_name_H-M   'P 1'
#
loop_
_entity.id
_entity.type
_entity.pdbx_description
1 polymer ?
#
loop_
_entity_poly.entity_id
_entity_poly.type
_entity_poly.pdbx_seq_one_letter_code
_entity_poly.pdbx_strand_id
1 'polypeptide(L)'
;MQCKVGAPQVALRETITQPVTQEAEYIRQTGGQGHYAVVKLQIEPAAQGAGFTFDQQIAGGALPPEFIQAVQRGVQNALTSGVLASYPVVDIKVTLLDGNFHEVDSRPPDFEIAGGMALREGCRKAGPILLEPYMEVETRAPEEYMGQLVNDFGRRRG
;
A
#
# COMPACT_ATOMS: atom_id res chain seq x y z
N MET A 1 22.98 -19.51 -22.94
CA MET A 1 21.90 -18.68 -22.36
C MET A 1 21.87 -17.37 -23.12
N GLN A 2 20.76 -17.03 -23.76
CA GLN A 2 20.58 -15.75 -24.46
C GLN A 2 19.79 -14.84 -23.51
N CYS A 3 20.49 -13.97 -22.79
CA CYS A 3 19.87 -13.06 -21.83
C CYS A 3 19.31 -11.85 -22.58
N LYS A 4 18.02 -11.58 -22.43
CA LYS A 4 17.40 -10.34 -22.90
C LYS A 4 17.86 -9.21 -21.98
N VAL A 5 18.67 -8.30 -22.51
CA VAL A 5 19.04 -7.06 -21.81
C VAL A 5 17.93 -6.05 -22.07
N GLY A 6 17.14 -5.73 -21.04
CA GLY A 6 16.13 -4.66 -21.07
C GLY A 6 16.68 -3.37 -20.49
N ALA A 7 15.95 -2.26 -20.69
CA ALA A 7 16.26 -1.01 -20.00
C ALA A 7 16.16 -1.19 -18.47
N PRO A 8 17.04 -0.56 -17.68
CA PRO A 8 16.94 -0.59 -16.22
C PRO A 8 15.59 -0.03 -15.79
N GLN A 9 14.86 -0.77 -14.95
CA GLN A 9 13.58 -0.33 -14.42
C GLN A 9 13.80 0.55 -13.19
N VAL A 10 13.12 1.69 -13.16
CA VAL A 10 13.08 2.57 -11.98
C VAL A 10 12.12 1.96 -10.97
N ALA A 11 12.58 1.77 -9.73
CA ALA A 11 11.75 1.26 -8.63
C ALA A 11 10.78 2.35 -8.14
N LEU A 12 9.70 2.56 -8.89
CA LEU A 12 8.61 3.45 -8.50
C LEU A 12 7.86 2.88 -7.30
N ARG A 13 7.31 3.79 -6.49
CA ARG A 13 6.47 3.47 -5.33
C ARG A 13 5.21 4.32 -5.37
N GLU A 14 4.21 3.92 -4.60
CA GLU A 14 2.96 4.67 -4.45
C GLU A 14 2.82 5.14 -3.00
N THR A 15 2.19 6.28 -2.78
CA THR A 15 1.72 6.69 -1.45
C THR A 15 0.42 7.47 -1.58
N ILE A 16 -0.20 7.84 -0.46
CA ILE A 16 -1.44 8.62 -0.41
C ILE A 16 -1.16 10.02 0.13
N THR A 17 -2.06 10.96 -0.12
CA THR A 17 -1.90 12.36 0.32
C THR A 17 -2.89 12.79 1.39
N GLN A 18 -4.01 12.08 1.51
CA GLN A 18 -5.09 12.43 2.42
C GLN A 18 -5.49 11.24 3.29
N PRO A 19 -5.84 11.46 4.57
CA PRO A 19 -6.42 10.42 5.40
C PRO A 19 -7.82 10.06 4.91
N VAL A 20 -8.17 8.78 4.91
CA VAL A 20 -9.49 8.28 4.50
C VAL A 20 -9.94 7.16 5.44
N THR A 21 -11.23 7.11 5.72
CA THR A 21 -11.85 5.95 6.34
C THR A 21 -12.61 5.18 5.27
N GLN A 22 -12.27 3.91 5.08
CA GLN A 22 -12.90 3.04 4.09
C GLN A 22 -13.41 1.76 4.76
N GLU A 23 -14.66 1.44 4.47
CA GLU A 23 -15.30 0.18 4.84
C GLU A 23 -15.43 -0.69 3.59
N ALA A 24 -15.12 -1.98 3.73
CA ALA A 24 -15.34 -2.97 2.68
C ALA A 24 -16.06 -4.19 3.23
N GLU A 25 -17.05 -4.65 2.47
CA GLU A 25 -17.78 -5.88 2.72
C GLU A 25 -17.44 -6.91 1.64
N TYR A 26 -17.18 -8.14 2.09
CA TYR A 26 -17.01 -9.30 1.24
C TYR A 26 -18.12 -10.29 1.56
N ILE A 27 -19.14 -10.28 0.71
CA ILE A 27 -20.30 -11.17 0.81
C ILE A 27 -20.37 -12.00 -0.47
N ARG A 28 -20.17 -13.31 -0.34
CA ARG A 28 -20.27 -14.24 -1.48
C ARG A 28 -20.99 -15.51 -1.03
N GLN A 29 -21.94 -15.96 -1.84
CA GLN A 29 -22.55 -17.28 -1.65
C GLN A 29 -22.06 -18.22 -2.74
N THR A 30 -21.44 -19.33 -2.35
CA THR A 30 -20.98 -20.36 -3.29
C THR A 30 -21.64 -21.68 -2.93
N GLY A 31 -22.72 -22.04 -3.64
CA GLY A 31 -23.27 -23.40 -3.67
C GLY A 31 -23.53 -24.10 -2.34
N GLY A 32 -23.79 -23.35 -1.25
CA GLY A 32 -24.10 -23.89 0.09
C GLY A 32 -23.26 -23.31 1.23
N GLN A 33 -22.09 -22.73 0.96
CA GLN A 33 -21.31 -22.00 1.98
C GLN A 33 -21.36 -20.49 1.73
N GLY A 34 -21.71 -19.75 2.78
CA GLY A 34 -21.57 -18.30 2.81
C GLY A 34 -20.13 -17.88 3.06
N HIS A 35 -19.78 -16.72 2.51
CA HIS A 35 -18.60 -15.96 2.85
C HIS A 35 -19.08 -14.61 3.34
N TYR A 36 -18.66 -14.22 4.53
CA TYR A 36 -18.99 -12.93 5.12
C TYR A 36 -17.76 -12.35 5.82
N ALA A 37 -17.38 -11.13 5.46
CA ALA A 37 -16.41 -10.34 6.20
C ALA A 37 -16.67 -8.86 5.96
N VAL A 38 -16.75 -8.07 7.03
CA VAL A 38 -16.81 -6.61 6.95
C VAL A 38 -15.64 -6.03 7.72
N VAL A 39 -14.91 -5.10 7.11
CA VAL A 39 -13.73 -4.47 7.70
C VAL A 39 -13.78 -2.98 7.47
N LYS A 40 -13.54 -2.22 8.54
CA LYS A 40 -13.43 -0.76 8.49
C LYS A 40 -12.02 -0.33 8.85
N LEU A 41 -11.33 0.27 7.88
CA LEU A 41 -9.96 0.74 8.01
C LEU A 41 -9.93 2.27 7.94
N GLN A 42 -9.11 2.86 8.80
CA GLN A 42 -8.61 4.22 8.62
C GLN A 42 -7.22 4.14 8.01
N ILE A 43 -7.01 4.83 6.90
CA ILE A 43 -5.77 4.82 6.13
C ILE A 43 -5.26 6.25 6.08
N GLU A 44 -4.03 6.45 6.55
CA GLU A 44 -3.45 7.78 6.71
C GLU A 44 -2.05 7.81 6.10
N PRO A 45 -1.66 8.93 5.46
CA PRO A 45 -0.28 9.10 5.01
C PRO A 45 0.66 9.15 6.22
N ALA A 46 1.78 8.45 6.15
CA ALA A 46 2.86 8.53 7.11
C ALA A 46 3.95 9.48 6.61
N ALA A 47 4.89 9.83 7.48
CA ALA A 47 6.06 10.59 7.08
C ALA A 47 6.88 9.81 6.04
N GLN A 48 7.56 10.53 5.14
CA GLN A 48 8.40 9.92 4.12
C GLN A 48 9.48 9.03 4.77
N GLY A 49 9.57 7.78 4.34
CA GLY A 49 10.51 6.79 4.90
C GLY A 49 10.06 6.14 6.22
N ALA A 50 8.87 6.46 6.75
CA ALA A 50 8.31 5.78 7.92
C ALA A 50 7.89 4.33 7.60
N GLY A 51 7.64 4.01 6.32
CA GLY A 51 7.26 2.68 5.89
C GLY A 51 5.79 2.37 6.15
N PHE A 52 5.49 1.14 6.55
CA PHE A 52 4.13 0.67 6.80
C PHE A 52 3.92 0.36 8.29
N THR A 53 2.85 0.92 8.86
CA THR A 53 2.42 0.61 10.23
C THR A 53 0.97 0.15 10.25
N PHE A 54 0.69 -0.92 10.99
CA PHE A 54 -0.66 -1.44 11.21
C PHE A 54 -1.02 -1.34 12.69
N ASP A 55 -2.04 -0.54 13.00
CA ASP A 55 -2.59 -0.39 14.35
C ASP A 55 -3.99 -1.01 14.43
N GLN A 56 -4.40 -1.39 15.65
CA GLN A 56 -5.75 -1.88 15.93
C GLN A 56 -6.39 -1.01 17.01
N GLN A 57 -7.57 -0.45 16.72
CA GLN A 57 -8.37 0.35 17.64
C GLN A 57 -9.80 -0.20 17.72
N ILE A 58 -9.93 -1.52 17.80
CA ILE A 58 -11.22 -2.20 17.91
C ILE A 58 -11.73 -2.06 19.35
N ALA A 59 -12.90 -1.46 19.51
CA ALA A 59 -13.58 -1.41 20.80
C ALA A 59 -14.22 -2.78 21.14
N GLY A 60 -13.98 -3.30 22.35
CA GLY A 60 -14.82 -4.36 22.93
C GLY A 60 -14.62 -5.79 22.40
N GLY A 61 -13.53 -6.09 21.69
CA GLY A 61 -13.26 -7.47 21.24
C GLY A 61 -14.17 -7.96 20.11
N ALA A 62 -14.64 -7.04 19.26
CA ALA A 62 -15.53 -7.34 18.14
C ALA A 62 -14.97 -8.35 17.11
N LEU A 63 -13.66 -8.58 17.11
CA LEU A 63 -12.98 -9.50 16.20
C LEU A 63 -11.97 -10.39 16.95
N PRO A 64 -12.08 -11.72 16.82
CA PRO A 64 -11.02 -12.65 17.20
C PRO A 64 -9.63 -12.30 16.61
N PRO A 65 -8.53 -12.55 17.35
CA PRO A 65 -7.17 -12.23 16.90
C PRO A 65 -6.78 -12.85 15.55
N GLU A 66 -7.30 -14.03 15.23
CA GLU A 66 -7.08 -14.73 13.95
C GLU A 66 -7.60 -13.96 12.75
N PHE A 67 -8.75 -13.27 12.88
CA PHE A 67 -9.30 -12.43 11.82
C PHE A 67 -8.51 -11.13 11.69
N ILE A 68 -8.07 -10.54 12.81
CA ILE A 68 -7.21 -9.34 12.78
C ILE A 68 -5.92 -9.62 12.01
N GLN A 69 -5.27 -10.76 12.29
CA GLN A 69 -4.09 -11.19 11.54
C GLN A 69 -4.38 -11.41 10.06
N ALA A 70 -5.55 -11.95 9.72
CA ALA A 70 -5.96 -12.11 8.33
C ALA A 70 -6.17 -10.77 7.62
N VAL A 71 -6.82 -9.80 8.27
CA VAL A 71 -6.94 -8.43 7.75
C VAL A 71 -5.57 -7.82 7.50
N GLN A 72 -4.65 -7.93 8.46
CA GLN A 72 -3.28 -7.41 8.32
C GLN A 72 -2.55 -8.03 7.13
N ARG A 73 -2.65 -9.35 6.93
CA ARG A 73 -2.10 -10.02 5.75
C ARG A 73 -2.72 -9.49 4.45
N GLY A 74 -4.03 -9.29 4.45
CA GLY A 74 -4.77 -8.75 3.30
C GLY A 74 -4.30 -7.36 2.91
N VAL A 75 -4.09 -6.50 3.91
CA VAL A 75 -3.52 -5.16 3.76
C VAL A 75 -2.10 -5.25 3.21
N GLN A 76 -1.23 -6.08 3.79
CA GLN A 76 0.16 -6.26 3.31
C GLN A 76 0.24 -6.76 1.87
N ASN A 77 -0.64 -7.70 1.49
CA ASN A 77 -0.73 -8.19 0.12
C ASN A 77 -1.24 -7.10 -0.85
N ALA A 78 -2.17 -6.26 -0.39
CA ALA A 78 -2.63 -5.14 -1.20
C ALA A 78 -1.55 -4.05 -1.39
N LEU A 79 -0.74 -3.78 -0.36
CA LEU A 79 0.41 -2.87 -0.45
C LEU A 79 1.43 -3.31 -1.49
N THR A 80 1.76 -4.60 -1.52
CA THR A 80 2.74 -5.14 -2.48
C THR A 80 2.19 -5.17 -3.90
N SER A 81 0.88 -5.40 -4.06
CA SER A 81 0.24 -5.41 -5.38
C SER A 81 0.09 -4.03 -6.02
N GLY A 82 0.19 -2.96 -5.24
CA GLY A 82 -0.09 -1.60 -5.68
C GLY A 82 -1.57 -1.32 -5.92
N VAL A 83 -1.91 -0.04 -6.05
CA VAL A 83 -3.30 0.42 -6.19
C VAL A 83 -3.53 1.12 -7.53
N LEU A 84 -2.54 1.88 -8.01
CA LEU A 84 -2.66 2.74 -9.18
C LEU A 84 -1.98 2.15 -10.43
N ALA A 85 -0.69 1.86 -10.34
CA ALA A 85 0.16 1.39 -11.43
C ALA A 85 0.90 0.08 -11.07
N SER A 86 0.37 -0.65 -10.08
CA SER A 86 0.94 -1.90 -9.57
C SER A 86 2.33 -1.74 -8.96
N TYR A 87 2.62 -0.58 -8.39
CA TYR A 87 3.85 -0.36 -7.61
C TYR A 87 3.58 -0.49 -6.11
N PRO A 88 4.58 -0.92 -5.32
CA PRO A 88 4.42 -1.06 -3.89
C PRO A 88 4.00 0.26 -3.22
N VAL A 89 2.94 0.21 -2.42
CA VAL A 89 2.50 1.35 -1.62
C VAL A 89 3.35 1.44 -0.34
N VAL A 90 3.87 2.62 -0.05
CA VAL A 90 4.74 2.90 1.10
C VAL A 90 4.29 4.16 1.84
N ASP A 91 4.85 4.37 3.03
CA ASP A 91 4.62 5.55 3.87
C ASP A 91 3.14 5.74 4.17
N ILE A 92 2.50 4.66 4.65
CA ILE A 92 1.11 4.69 5.10
C ILE A 92 0.93 4.03 6.46
N LYS A 93 -0.01 4.57 7.22
CA LYS A 93 -0.52 4.00 8.45
C LYS A 93 -1.93 3.47 8.21
N VAL A 94 -2.18 2.24 8.62
CA VAL A 94 -3.50 1.61 8.55
C VAL A 94 -3.95 1.26 9.96
N THR A 95 -5.11 1.75 10.36
CA THR A 95 -5.72 1.47 11.65
C THR A 95 -7.01 0.68 11.43
N LEU A 96 -7.10 -0.51 12.00
CA LEU A 96 -8.34 -1.28 12.04
C LEU A 96 -9.27 -0.70 13.11
N LEU A 97 -10.34 -0.04 12.66
CA LEU A 97 -11.31 0.62 13.53
C LEU A 97 -12.40 -0.34 14.00
N ASP A 98 -12.93 -1.13 13.07
CA ASP A 98 -14.07 -1.99 13.31
C ASP A 98 -14.12 -3.15 12.31
N GLY A 99 -14.91 -4.16 12.61
CA GLY A 99 -15.30 -5.16 11.64
C GLY A 99 -16.33 -6.13 12.19
N ASN A 100 -17.02 -6.79 11.28
CA ASN A 100 -18.14 -7.65 11.59
C ASN A 100 -17.91 -9.05 11.01
N PHE A 101 -18.24 -10.06 11.80
CA PHE A 101 -18.13 -11.47 11.43
C PHE A 101 -19.42 -12.20 11.77
N HIS A 102 -19.66 -13.29 11.04
CA HIS A 102 -20.75 -14.22 11.25
C HIS A 102 -20.15 -15.57 11.65
N GLU A 103 -20.56 -16.14 12.78
CA GLU A 103 -19.92 -17.34 13.36
C GLU A 103 -19.86 -18.54 12.40
N VAL A 104 -20.83 -18.65 11.48
CA VAL A 104 -20.94 -19.79 10.56
C VAL A 104 -20.35 -19.50 9.18
N ASP A 105 -20.43 -18.25 8.72
CA ASP A 105 -20.10 -17.87 7.33
C ASP A 105 -18.79 -17.09 7.18
N SER A 106 -18.18 -16.68 8.30
CA SER A 106 -16.91 -15.95 8.29
C SER A 106 -15.71 -16.86 8.49
N ARG A 107 -14.72 -16.75 7.60
CA ARG A 107 -13.44 -17.45 7.73
C ARG A 107 -12.26 -16.48 7.58
N PRO A 108 -11.07 -16.82 8.11
CA PRO A 108 -9.90 -15.96 7.98
C PRO A 108 -9.57 -15.52 6.54
N PRO A 109 -9.66 -16.38 5.50
CA PRO A 109 -9.41 -15.95 4.12
C PRO A 109 -10.37 -14.85 3.64
N ASP A 110 -11.61 -14.80 4.14
CA ASP A 110 -12.59 -13.79 3.76
C ASP A 110 -12.18 -12.40 4.27
N PHE A 111 -11.64 -12.35 5.49
CA PHE A 111 -11.07 -11.12 6.08
C PHE A 111 -9.79 -10.65 5.38
N GLU A 112 -9.00 -11.57 4.86
CA GLU A 112 -7.82 -11.24 4.05
C GLU A 112 -8.23 -10.52 2.75
N ILE A 113 -9.29 -11.02 2.10
CA ILE A 113 -9.84 -10.40 0.89
C ILE A 113 -10.46 -9.03 1.24
N ALA A 114 -11.29 -8.96 2.27
CA ALA A 114 -11.95 -7.73 2.69
C ALA A 114 -10.95 -6.62 3.08
N GLY A 115 -9.90 -6.96 3.85
CA GLY A 115 -8.85 -6.02 4.22
C GLY A 115 -8.08 -5.48 3.01
N GLY A 116 -7.77 -6.35 2.04
CA GLY A 116 -7.14 -5.93 0.79
C GLY A 116 -8.06 -5.06 -0.09
N MET A 117 -9.36 -5.33 -0.10
CA MET A 117 -10.36 -4.50 -0.80
C MET A 117 -10.48 -3.12 -0.17
N ALA A 118 -10.63 -3.05 1.16
CA ALA A 118 -10.70 -1.79 1.91
C ALA A 118 -9.49 -0.90 1.64
N LEU A 119 -8.29 -1.48 1.64
CA LEU A 119 -7.07 -0.73 1.34
C LEU A 119 -7.08 -0.18 -0.10
N ARG A 120 -7.36 -1.02 -1.10
CA ARG A 120 -7.34 -0.59 -2.51
C ARG A 120 -8.36 0.51 -2.79
N GLU A 121 -9.56 0.36 -2.27
CA GLU A 121 -10.62 1.36 -2.44
C GLU A 121 -10.33 2.64 -1.68
N GLY A 122 -9.79 2.54 -0.46
CA GLY A 122 -9.39 3.68 0.34
C GLY A 122 -8.26 4.46 -0.31
N CYS A 123 -7.17 3.78 -0.69
CA CYS A 123 -6.05 4.42 -1.37
C CYS A 123 -6.46 5.14 -2.67
N ARG A 124 -7.43 4.62 -3.43
CA ARG A 124 -7.97 5.32 -4.62
C ARG A 124 -8.68 6.63 -4.28
N LYS A 125 -9.33 6.72 -3.12
CA LYS A 125 -10.02 7.92 -2.63
C LYS A 125 -9.07 8.90 -1.93
N ALA A 126 -7.94 8.41 -1.43
CA ALA A 126 -6.96 9.15 -0.63
C ALA A 126 -5.97 10.02 -1.43
N GLY A 127 -6.24 10.25 -2.72
CA GLY A 127 -5.35 11.00 -3.61
C GLY A 127 -3.98 10.32 -3.77
N PRO A 128 -3.92 9.15 -4.41
CA PRO A 128 -2.69 8.39 -4.58
C PRO A 128 -1.70 9.10 -5.51
N ILE A 129 -0.42 9.09 -5.14
CA ILE A 129 0.68 9.70 -5.90
C ILE A 129 1.81 8.70 -6.14
N LEU A 130 2.56 8.90 -7.23
CA LEU A 130 3.76 8.13 -7.54
C LEU A 130 4.98 8.80 -6.94
N LEU A 131 5.82 8.00 -6.30
CA LEU A 131 7.11 8.40 -5.75
C LEU A 131 8.22 7.85 -6.65
N GLU A 132 9.02 8.77 -7.17
CA GLU A 132 10.23 8.46 -7.93
C GLU A 132 11.44 8.43 -6.98
N PRO A 133 12.37 7.46 -7.14
CA PRO A 133 13.60 7.47 -6.37
C PRO A 133 14.49 8.64 -6.82
N TYR A 134 15.03 9.39 -5.87
CA TYR A 134 16.12 10.33 -6.12
C TYR A 134 17.45 9.67 -5.78
N MET A 135 18.51 10.03 -6.51
CA MET A 135 19.86 9.48 -6.32
C MET A 135 20.80 10.61 -5.93
N GLU A 136 21.61 10.40 -4.91
CA GLU A 136 22.74 11.27 -4.60
C GLU A 136 23.91 10.92 -5.53
N VAL A 137 24.44 11.92 -6.24
CA VAL A 137 25.49 11.73 -7.23
C VAL A 137 26.70 12.61 -6.88
N GLU A 138 27.81 11.98 -6.52
CA GLU A 138 29.12 12.65 -6.39
C GLU A 138 29.85 12.56 -7.74
N THR A 139 30.27 13.70 -8.30
CA THR A 139 31.09 13.74 -9.53
C THR A 139 32.40 14.45 -9.26
N ARG A 140 33.50 13.88 -9.76
CA ARG A 140 34.84 14.49 -9.69
C ARG A 140 35.28 14.87 -11.08
N ALA A 141 35.52 16.16 -11.29
CA ALA A 141 36.02 16.67 -12.55
C ALA A 141 36.93 17.88 -12.30
N PRO A 142 37.83 18.21 -13.25
CA PRO A 142 38.54 19.48 -13.26
C PRO A 142 37.59 20.68 -13.24
N GLU A 143 37.99 21.78 -12.58
CA GLU A 143 37.16 22.97 -12.37
C GLU A 143 36.65 23.60 -13.68
N GLU A 144 37.43 23.49 -14.76
CA GLU A 144 37.08 23.93 -16.11
C GLU A 144 35.80 23.30 -16.68
N TYR A 145 35.40 22.11 -16.21
CA TYR A 145 34.17 21.44 -16.64
C TYR A 145 32.97 21.70 -15.72
N MET A 146 33.16 22.42 -14.62
CA MET A 146 32.11 22.64 -13.62
C MET A 146 30.85 23.27 -14.22
N GLY A 147 31.00 24.25 -15.11
CA GLY A 147 29.86 24.91 -15.78
C GLY A 147 29.08 23.99 -16.71
N GLN A 148 29.75 23.05 -17.40
CA GLN A 148 29.08 22.06 -18.25
C GLN A 148 28.34 21.02 -17.42
N LEU A 149 28.94 20.57 -16.31
CA LEU A 149 28.32 19.61 -15.40
C LEU A 149 27.04 20.17 -14.77
N VAL A 150 27.08 21.39 -14.24
CA VAL A 150 25.89 22.04 -13.66
C VAL A 150 24.76 22.17 -14.68
N ASN A 151 25.08 22.47 -15.94
CA ASN A 151 24.08 22.53 -17.01
C ASN A 151 23.50 21.15 -17.35
N ASP A 152 24.33 20.10 -17.36
CA ASP A 152 23.88 18.73 -17.64
C ASP A 152 22.96 18.20 -16.54
N PHE A 153 23.29 18.45 -15.26
CA PHE A 153 22.43 18.13 -14.11
C PHE A 153 21.08 18.87 -14.18
N GLY A 154 21.10 20.18 -14.40
CA GLY A 154 19.87 20.96 -14.55
C GLY A 154 18.92 20.45 -15.65
N ARG A 155 19.44 19.85 -16.73
CA ARG A 155 18.63 19.23 -17.80
C ARG A 155 17.99 17.90 -17.41
N ARG A 156 18.52 17.20 -16.40
CA ARG A 156 18.08 15.86 -15.96
C ARG A 156 17.03 15.89 -14.86
N ARG A 157 16.42 17.07 -14.60
CA ARG A 157 15.48 17.33 -13.48
C ARG A 157 16.14 17.20 -12.10
N GLY A 158 17.45 17.43 -12.03
CA GLY A 158 18.29 17.28 -10.85
C GLY A 158 19.75 17.28 -11.26
#